data_AF-A0A957BT10-F1
#
_entry.id   AF-A0A957BT10-F1
#
_cell.length_a   1.000
_cell.length_b   1.000
_cell.length_c   1.000
_cell.angle_alpha   90.00
_cell.angle_beta   90.00
_cell.angle_gamma   90.00
#
_symmetry.space_group_name_H-M   'P 1'
#
loop_
_entity.id
_entity.type
_entity.pdbx_description
1 polymer ?
#
loop_
_entity_poly.entity_id
_entity_poly.type
_entity_poly.pdbx_seq_one_letter_code
_entity_poly.pdbx_strand_id
1 'polypeptide(L)'
;MRWRQILDTPIGDGNGNVPAYAGDGYDSPIGTEAERRGTKVWPGSWLDASPFGRLYFVGTPSEAYHTGADLNLPQDADRGKPVYACASGEVVFASRLPTWGNVVVIRHDPLVTNGKVMYSRSAHVGDMLVQVGDRVERGQQISTVSNAFGRWAYHLHFDLSPTTILESHPEHWPGKDRDATFLHYVDPKDFILANRPRS
;
A
#
# COMPACT_ATOMS: atom_id res chain seq x y z
N MET A 1 31.50 -31.17 3.02
CA MET A 1 30.63 -30.07 3.51
C MET A 1 29.36 -30.11 2.68
N ARG A 2 28.24 -30.53 3.27
CA ARG A 2 26.92 -30.66 2.62
C ARG A 2 26.07 -29.50 3.10
N TRP A 3 25.63 -28.65 2.18
CA TRP A 3 24.70 -27.56 2.46
C TRP A 3 23.31 -28.14 2.74
N ARG A 4 22.72 -27.73 3.86
CA ARG A 4 21.40 -28.10 4.34
C ARG A 4 20.36 -27.38 3.48
N GLN A 5 19.52 -28.17 2.82
CA GLN A 5 18.29 -27.76 2.17
C GLN A 5 17.40 -27.05 3.22
N ILE A 6 17.13 -25.76 3.02
CA ILE A 6 16.08 -25.06 3.77
C ILE A 6 14.77 -25.57 3.19
N LEU A 7 14.05 -26.34 3.99
CA LEU A 7 12.76 -26.92 3.65
C LEU A 7 11.73 -25.79 3.57
N ASP A 8 11.01 -25.74 2.45
CA ASP A 8 9.71 -25.06 2.35
C ASP A 8 8.86 -25.53 3.54
N THR A 9 8.58 -24.64 4.48
CA THR A 9 7.68 -24.94 5.59
C THR A 9 6.26 -24.65 5.07
N PRO A 10 5.35 -25.62 5.03
CA PRO A 10 4.00 -25.37 4.54
C PRO A 10 3.30 -24.38 5.47
N ILE A 11 2.65 -23.37 4.88
CA ILE A 11 1.68 -22.53 5.59
C ILE A 11 0.41 -23.38 5.77
N GLY A 12 0.41 -24.15 6.85
CA GLY A 12 -0.75 -24.86 7.35
C GLY A 12 -0.52 -25.21 8.81
N ASP A 13 -1.60 -25.31 9.58
CA ASP A 13 -1.67 -25.66 11.01
C ASP A 13 -1.12 -27.08 11.38
N GLY A 14 -0.29 -27.66 10.52
CA GLY A 14 0.16 -29.05 10.63
C GLY A 14 -0.84 -30.07 10.05
N ASN A 15 -2.05 -29.66 9.65
CA ASN A 15 -3.08 -30.54 9.07
C ASN A 15 -3.37 -30.29 7.57
N GLY A 16 -2.60 -29.42 6.91
CA GLY A 16 -2.79 -29.09 5.49
C GLY A 16 -3.91 -28.07 5.23
N ASN A 17 -4.49 -27.46 6.27
CA ASN A 17 -5.40 -26.34 6.11
C ASN A 17 -4.63 -25.04 5.91
N VAL A 18 -4.87 -24.37 4.79
CA VAL A 18 -4.49 -22.96 4.59
C VAL A 18 -5.23 -22.15 5.66
N PRO A 19 -4.59 -21.19 6.36
CA PRO A 19 -5.28 -20.31 7.28
C PRO A 19 -6.52 -19.72 6.61
N ALA A 20 -7.63 -19.59 7.34
CA ALA A 20 -8.90 -19.08 6.80
C ALA A 20 -8.75 -17.73 6.09
N TYR A 21 -7.72 -16.97 6.45
CA TYR A 21 -7.30 -15.73 5.80
C TYR A 21 -5.82 -15.80 5.43
N ALA A 22 -5.55 -15.76 4.13
CA ALA A 22 -4.21 -15.89 3.58
C ALA A 22 -4.01 -14.85 2.47
N GLY A 23 -2.94 -14.08 2.58
CA GLY A 23 -2.53 -13.11 1.56
C GLY A 23 -1.94 -13.84 0.36
N ASP A 24 -2.78 -14.16 -0.62
CA ASP A 24 -2.46 -14.91 -1.84
C ASP A 24 -1.70 -14.06 -2.90
N GLY A 25 -1.41 -12.80 -2.58
CA GLY A 25 -0.58 -11.91 -3.39
C GLY A 25 -1.04 -10.46 -3.34
N TYR A 26 -0.27 -9.57 -3.96
CA TYR A 26 -0.52 -8.13 -3.99
C TYR A 26 -0.67 -7.63 -5.44
N ASP A 27 -1.66 -6.77 -5.67
CA ASP A 27 -1.92 -6.11 -6.94
C ASP A 27 -1.76 -4.58 -6.80
N SER A 28 -1.77 -3.88 -7.95
CA SER A 28 -1.75 -2.41 -7.96
C SER A 28 -2.99 -1.83 -7.27
N PRO A 29 -2.90 -0.72 -6.52
CA PRO A 29 -4.05 -0.05 -5.95
C PRO A 29 -4.82 0.81 -6.98
N ILE A 30 -4.33 0.91 -8.22
CA ILE A 30 -4.91 1.75 -9.29
C ILE A 30 -4.99 1.00 -10.63
N GLY A 31 -5.61 1.62 -11.63
CA GLY A 31 -5.83 1.03 -12.97
C GLY A 31 -7.11 0.20 -13.05
N THR A 32 -7.42 -0.32 -14.23
CA THR A 32 -8.55 -1.23 -14.50
C THR A 32 -8.29 -2.63 -13.94
N GLU A 33 -9.30 -3.50 -13.86
CA GLU A 33 -9.10 -4.87 -13.36
C GLU A 33 -8.09 -5.65 -14.21
N ALA A 34 -8.19 -5.57 -15.53
CA ALA A 34 -7.26 -6.24 -16.44
C ALA A 34 -5.83 -5.74 -16.26
N GLU A 35 -5.65 -4.43 -16.09
CA GLU A 35 -4.37 -3.81 -15.78
C GLU A 35 -3.82 -4.25 -14.43
N ARG A 36 -4.68 -4.28 -13.40
CA ARG A 36 -4.33 -4.75 -12.06
C ARG A 36 -3.99 -6.21 -12.02
N ARG A 37 -4.47 -7.06 -12.93
CA ARG A 37 -4.06 -8.47 -13.06
C ARG A 37 -2.83 -8.67 -13.96
N GLY A 38 -2.35 -7.60 -14.59
CA GLY A 38 -1.18 -7.63 -15.47
C GLY A 38 0.15 -7.65 -14.72
N THR A 39 1.25 -7.64 -15.48
CA THR A 39 2.62 -7.71 -14.94
C THR A 39 3.18 -6.35 -14.51
N LYS A 40 2.59 -5.24 -14.96
CA LYS A 40 3.03 -3.89 -14.60
C LYS A 40 2.38 -3.46 -13.29
N VAL A 41 3.21 -3.11 -12.30
CA VAL A 41 2.73 -2.65 -10.99
C VAL A 41 2.03 -1.29 -11.09
N TRP A 42 2.62 -0.32 -11.81
CA TRP A 42 1.95 0.93 -12.18
C TRP A 42 1.51 0.80 -13.64
N PRO A 43 0.25 0.38 -13.91
CA PRO A 43 -0.24 0.10 -15.25
C PRO A 43 -0.61 1.36 -16.05
N GLY A 44 -0.87 1.17 -17.34
CA GLY A 44 -1.37 2.22 -18.22
C GLY A 44 -0.44 3.43 -18.27
N SER A 45 -1.03 4.61 -18.11
CA SER A 45 -0.33 5.90 -18.06
C SER A 45 -0.05 6.39 -16.65
N TRP A 46 -0.28 5.57 -15.62
CA TRP A 46 0.00 5.94 -14.24
C TRP A 46 1.51 6.12 -14.03
N LEU A 47 1.88 7.24 -13.43
CA LEU A 47 3.25 7.61 -13.12
C LEU A 47 3.43 7.67 -11.60
N ASP A 48 4.54 7.15 -11.12
CA ASP A 48 5.03 7.42 -9.77
C ASP A 48 5.88 8.70 -9.80
N ALA A 49 5.28 9.82 -9.40
CA ALA A 49 5.89 11.14 -9.44
C ALA A 49 6.92 11.35 -8.32
N SER A 50 6.74 10.68 -7.19
CA SER A 50 7.62 10.73 -6.03
C SER A 50 7.78 9.30 -5.47
N PRO A 51 8.78 8.55 -5.94
CA PRO A 51 8.99 7.18 -5.50
C PRO A 51 9.54 7.10 -4.07
N PHE A 52 9.47 5.91 -3.51
CA PHE A 52 9.92 5.62 -2.15
C PHE A 52 11.37 6.05 -1.91
N GLY A 53 11.64 6.61 -0.73
CA GLY A 53 12.97 7.04 -0.32
C GLY A 53 13.48 8.29 -1.04
N ARG A 54 12.70 8.91 -1.93
CA ARG A 54 13.04 10.21 -2.52
C ARG A 54 12.97 11.31 -1.46
N LEU A 55 14.01 12.15 -1.38
CA LEU A 55 13.97 13.38 -0.61
C LEU A 55 13.15 14.44 -1.37
N TYR A 56 12.18 15.07 -0.71
CA TYR A 56 11.32 16.09 -1.29
C TYR A 56 11.19 17.30 -0.36
N PHE A 57 10.63 18.40 -0.89
CA PHE A 57 10.53 19.70 -0.22
C PHE A 57 11.86 20.21 0.38
N VAL A 58 12.95 19.97 -0.35
CA VAL A 58 14.33 20.29 0.07
C VAL A 58 14.46 21.76 0.47
N GLY A 59 15.04 22.01 1.63
CA GLY A 59 15.25 23.35 2.19
C GLY A 59 14.04 23.98 2.87
N THR A 60 12.91 23.26 2.98
CA THR A 60 11.71 23.75 3.66
C THR A 60 11.50 23.05 5.02
N PRO A 61 10.65 23.58 5.91
CA PRO A 61 10.26 22.88 7.14
C PRO A 61 9.59 21.53 6.92
N SER A 62 9.10 21.26 5.70
CA SER A 62 8.43 20.02 5.31
C SER A 62 9.37 19.05 4.57
N GLU A 63 10.68 19.30 4.55
CA GLU A 63 11.66 18.39 3.94
C GLU A 63 11.56 16.99 4.55
N ALA A 64 11.44 15.98 3.69
CA ALA A 64 11.23 14.61 4.14
C ALA A 64 11.64 13.54 3.11
N TYR A 65 11.85 12.31 3.58
CA TYR A 65 11.96 11.14 2.72
C TYR A 65 10.58 10.53 2.48
N HIS A 66 10.28 10.25 1.21
CA HIS A 66 8.98 9.74 0.81
C HIS A 66 8.76 8.29 1.29
N THR A 67 7.61 8.02 1.91
CA THR A 67 7.28 6.72 2.54
C THR A 67 6.74 5.69 1.56
N GLY A 68 6.34 6.10 0.35
CA GLY A 68 5.71 5.21 -0.62
C GLY A 68 5.82 5.74 -2.04
N ALA A 69 4.73 5.68 -2.79
CA ALA A 69 4.62 6.15 -4.16
C ALA A 69 3.51 7.21 -4.27
N ASP A 70 3.77 8.26 -5.04
CA ASP A 70 2.75 9.25 -5.41
C ASP A 70 2.30 8.96 -6.84
N LEU A 71 1.11 8.37 -6.98
CA LEU A 71 0.58 7.86 -8.23
C LEU A 71 -0.34 8.88 -8.89
N ASN A 72 0.03 9.30 -10.10
CA ASN A 72 -0.63 10.36 -10.85
C ASN A 72 -1.05 9.90 -12.25
N LEU A 73 -2.04 10.59 -12.81
CA LEU A 73 -2.26 10.64 -14.25
C LEU A 73 -2.04 12.08 -14.76
N PRO A 74 -1.68 12.26 -16.05
CA PRO A 74 -1.54 13.59 -16.63
C PRO A 74 -2.84 14.40 -16.54
N GLN A 75 -2.71 15.71 -16.36
CA GLN A 75 -3.81 16.69 -16.46
C GLN A 75 -4.98 16.38 -15.49
N ASP A 76 -4.66 15.96 -14.26
CA ASP A 76 -5.62 15.60 -13.21
C ASP A 76 -6.63 14.51 -13.64
N ALA A 77 -6.28 13.69 -14.63
CA ALA A 77 -7.14 12.61 -15.12
C ALA A 77 -7.33 11.48 -14.08
N ASP A 78 -6.58 11.54 -12.98
CA ASP A 78 -6.69 10.69 -11.80
C ASP A 78 -7.79 11.13 -10.83
N ARG A 79 -8.29 12.38 -10.92
CA ARG A 79 -9.38 12.87 -10.08
C ARG A 79 -10.57 11.90 -10.08
N GLY A 80 -10.95 11.44 -8.90
CA GLY A 80 -12.09 10.54 -8.71
C GLY A 80 -11.87 9.12 -9.26
N LYS A 81 -10.68 8.77 -9.75
CA LYS A 81 -10.37 7.40 -10.17
C LYS A 81 -10.46 6.45 -8.97
N PRO A 82 -10.89 5.19 -9.21
CA PRO A 82 -11.02 4.23 -8.14
C PRO A 82 -9.65 3.85 -7.54
N VAL A 83 -9.64 3.69 -6.22
CA VAL A 83 -8.52 3.15 -5.44
C VAL A 83 -8.94 1.81 -4.87
N TYR A 84 -8.08 0.82 -4.98
CA TYR A 84 -8.37 -0.58 -4.67
C TYR A 84 -7.47 -1.12 -3.56
N ALA A 85 -8.00 -2.05 -2.77
CA ALA A 85 -7.19 -2.82 -1.82
C ALA A 85 -6.14 -3.64 -2.58
N CYS A 86 -4.86 -3.43 -2.28
CA CYS A 86 -3.77 -4.13 -2.94
C CYS A 86 -3.71 -5.63 -2.57
N ALA A 87 -4.25 -6.02 -1.42
CA ALA A 87 -4.40 -7.39 -0.96
C ALA A 87 -5.59 -7.50 0.01
N SER A 88 -6.09 -8.71 0.22
CA SER A 88 -7.14 -8.97 1.20
C SER A 88 -6.69 -8.63 2.63
N GLY A 89 -7.62 -8.20 3.48
CA GLY A 89 -7.30 -7.78 4.84
C GLY A 89 -8.47 -7.16 5.57
N GLU A 90 -8.16 -6.47 6.65
CA GLU A 90 -9.10 -5.74 7.49
C GLU A 90 -8.73 -4.26 7.52
N VAL A 91 -9.74 -3.38 7.38
CA VAL A 91 -9.56 -1.94 7.50
C VAL A 91 -9.34 -1.59 8.97
N VAL A 92 -8.14 -1.12 9.30
CA VAL A 92 -7.76 -0.72 10.67
C VAL A 92 -7.83 0.79 10.90
N PHE A 93 -7.92 1.57 9.83
CA PHE A 93 -8.16 3.01 9.89
C PHE A 93 -8.92 3.48 8.67
N ALA A 94 -9.93 4.35 8.86
CA ALA A 94 -10.66 5.01 7.79
C ALA A 94 -11.19 6.35 8.31
N SER A 95 -10.39 7.41 8.19
CA SER A 95 -10.77 8.74 8.70
C SER A 95 -9.89 9.85 8.10
N ARG A 96 -10.21 11.09 8.45
CA ARG A 96 -9.44 12.27 8.05
C ARG A 96 -8.31 12.56 9.04
N LEU A 97 -7.13 12.87 8.50
CA LEU A 97 -5.97 13.34 9.24
C LEU A 97 -5.53 14.76 8.76
N PRO A 98 -5.07 15.66 9.65
CA PRO A 98 -4.83 17.08 9.33
C PRO A 98 -3.89 17.40 8.15
N THR A 99 -2.93 16.52 7.83
CA THR A 99 -1.98 16.71 6.71
C THR A 99 -2.26 15.78 5.53
N TRP A 100 -2.80 14.60 5.82
CA TRP A 100 -2.99 13.52 4.85
C TRP A 100 -4.34 13.60 4.12
N GLY A 101 -5.30 14.38 4.61
CA GLY A 101 -6.68 14.31 4.11
C GLY A 101 -7.35 13.02 4.58
N ASN A 102 -8.25 12.46 3.78
CA ASN A 102 -8.82 11.15 4.09
C ASN A 102 -7.76 10.07 3.88
N VAL A 103 -7.75 9.08 4.77
CA VAL A 103 -6.80 7.98 4.78
C VAL A 103 -7.53 6.68 5.08
N VAL A 104 -7.20 5.65 4.31
CA VAL A 104 -7.57 4.26 4.59
C VAL A 104 -6.29 3.47 4.87
N VAL A 105 -6.24 2.74 6.00
CA VAL A 105 -5.19 1.78 6.33
C VAL A 105 -5.79 0.39 6.41
N ILE A 106 -5.17 -0.56 5.70
CA ILE A 106 -5.56 -1.97 5.72
C ILE A 106 -4.43 -2.79 6.34
N ARG A 107 -4.76 -3.58 7.36
CA ARG A 107 -3.92 -4.68 7.85
C ARG A 107 -4.19 -5.89 6.98
N HIS A 108 -3.20 -6.32 6.21
CA HIS A 108 -3.36 -7.42 5.28
C HIS A 108 -3.26 -8.78 5.96
N ASP A 109 -3.87 -9.76 5.33
CA ASP A 109 -3.74 -11.15 5.75
C ASP A 109 -2.28 -11.62 5.63
N PRO A 110 -1.83 -12.55 6.50
CA PRO A 110 -0.48 -13.09 6.45
C PRO A 110 -0.14 -13.63 5.05
N LEU A 111 0.99 -13.20 4.49
CA LEU A 111 1.49 -13.67 3.20
C LEU A 111 1.62 -15.20 3.19
N VAL A 112 1.12 -15.85 2.15
CA VAL A 112 1.26 -17.32 1.96
C VAL A 112 2.72 -17.78 1.84
N THR A 113 3.65 -16.88 1.51
CA THR A 113 5.05 -17.22 1.26
C THR A 113 5.89 -17.27 2.54
N ASN A 114 5.58 -16.46 3.55
CA ASN A 114 6.41 -16.31 4.75
C ASN A 114 5.64 -15.91 6.03
N GLY A 115 4.30 -15.83 5.97
CA GLY A 115 3.45 -15.44 7.09
C GLY A 115 3.54 -13.97 7.50
N LYS A 116 4.25 -13.13 6.75
CA LYS A 116 4.42 -11.71 7.07
C LYS A 116 3.10 -10.96 6.92
N VAL A 117 2.74 -10.18 7.94
CA VAL A 117 1.64 -9.21 7.90
C VAL A 117 2.17 -7.87 7.41
N MET A 118 1.48 -7.27 6.46
CA MET A 118 1.78 -5.94 5.93
C MET A 118 0.62 -5.00 6.19
N TYR A 119 0.91 -3.71 6.14
CA TYR A 119 -0.09 -2.65 6.23
C TYR A 119 0.03 -1.77 4.99
N SER A 120 -1.07 -1.45 4.33
CA SER A 120 -1.10 -0.42 3.28
C SER A 120 -1.78 0.83 3.80
N ARG A 121 -1.29 2.00 3.35
CA ARG A 121 -1.98 3.27 3.52
C ARG A 121 -2.29 3.87 2.16
N SER A 122 -3.54 4.25 1.96
CA SER A 122 -3.99 5.08 0.85
C SER A 122 -4.42 6.42 1.40
N ALA A 123 -3.70 7.48 1.04
CA ALA A 123 -3.93 8.84 1.53
C ALA A 123 -4.29 9.80 0.39
N HIS A 124 -4.75 11.00 0.77
CA HIS A 124 -5.32 11.99 -0.14
C HIS A 124 -6.56 11.47 -0.89
N VAL A 125 -7.23 10.45 -0.35
CA VAL A 125 -8.39 9.83 -1.00
C VAL A 125 -9.66 10.69 -0.86
N GLY A 126 -10.63 10.43 -1.71
CA GLY A 126 -11.93 11.10 -1.75
C GLY A 126 -12.98 10.29 -1.00
N ASP A 127 -14.01 9.86 -1.73
CA ASP A 127 -15.08 9.02 -1.22
C ASP A 127 -14.47 7.75 -0.61
N MET A 128 -14.65 7.54 0.69
CA MET A 128 -14.26 6.30 1.36
C MET A 128 -15.47 5.36 1.32
N LEU A 129 -15.28 4.17 0.73
CA LEU A 129 -16.33 3.17 0.53
C LEU A 129 -16.29 2.06 1.59
N VAL A 130 -15.39 2.21 2.56
CA VAL A 130 -15.13 1.26 3.65
C VAL A 130 -14.96 2.01 4.97
N GLN A 131 -15.14 1.30 6.06
CA GLN A 131 -14.97 1.78 7.43
C GLN A 131 -14.13 0.80 8.26
N VAL A 132 -13.68 1.24 9.43
CA VAL A 132 -12.89 0.41 10.35
C VAL A 132 -13.65 -0.87 10.71
N GLY A 133 -12.95 -2.01 10.67
CA GLY A 133 -13.49 -3.35 10.92
C GLY A 133 -14.02 -4.06 9.68
N ASP A 134 -14.17 -3.36 8.55
CA ASP A 134 -14.55 -4.00 7.29
C ASP A 134 -13.44 -4.95 6.82
N ARG A 135 -13.85 -6.15 6.38
CA ARG A 135 -12.98 -7.05 5.63
C ARG A 135 -13.07 -6.69 4.15
N VAL A 136 -11.90 -6.61 3.51
CA VAL A 136 -11.79 -6.28 2.09
C VAL A 136 -11.06 -7.39 1.33
N GLU A 137 -11.46 -7.59 0.08
CA GLU A 137 -10.81 -8.53 -0.83
C GLU A 137 -9.78 -7.81 -1.71
N ARG A 138 -8.73 -8.54 -2.15
CA ARG A 138 -7.79 -8.00 -3.14
C ARG A 138 -8.53 -7.50 -4.38
N GLY A 139 -8.26 -6.26 -4.76
CA GLY A 139 -8.88 -5.63 -5.91
C GLY A 139 -10.29 -5.06 -5.67
N GLN A 140 -10.81 -5.15 -4.44
CA GLN A 140 -12.02 -4.44 -4.02
C GLN A 140 -11.77 -2.93 -4.01
N GLN A 141 -12.71 -2.15 -4.53
CA GLN A 141 -12.60 -0.68 -4.47
C GLN A 141 -12.86 -0.22 -3.04
N ILE A 142 -11.94 0.59 -2.50
CA ILE A 142 -12.00 1.08 -1.11
C ILE A 142 -12.24 2.59 -1.06
N SER A 143 -11.82 3.32 -2.10
CA SER A 143 -12.03 4.76 -2.16
C SER A 143 -11.88 5.30 -3.58
N THR A 144 -11.85 6.62 -3.72
CA THR A 144 -11.46 7.33 -4.93
C THR A 144 -10.23 8.21 -4.70
N VAL A 145 -9.53 8.61 -5.76
CA VAL A 145 -8.43 9.58 -5.71
C VAL A 145 -8.98 10.98 -5.49
N SER A 146 -8.32 11.75 -4.63
CA SER A 146 -8.65 13.16 -4.36
C SER A 146 -7.36 13.97 -4.16
N ASN A 147 -7.48 15.13 -3.52
CA ASN A 147 -6.40 16.10 -3.39
C ASN A 147 -6.29 16.67 -1.97
N ALA A 148 -6.75 15.90 -0.98
CA ALA A 148 -6.81 16.28 0.43
C ALA A 148 -7.48 17.66 0.66
N PHE A 149 -8.67 17.86 0.10
CA PHE A 149 -9.46 19.09 0.23
C PHE A 149 -8.74 20.34 -0.32
N GLY A 150 -8.05 20.19 -1.45
CA GLY A 150 -7.33 21.27 -2.12
C GLY A 150 -5.93 21.56 -1.57
N ARG A 151 -5.41 20.72 -0.67
CA ARG A 151 -4.07 20.89 -0.11
C ARG A 151 -2.97 20.46 -1.09
N TRP A 152 -3.27 19.50 -1.96
CA TRP A 152 -2.31 18.95 -2.92
C TRP A 152 -2.88 18.97 -4.34
N ALA A 153 -2.06 18.62 -5.33
CA ALA A 153 -2.57 18.20 -6.63
C ALA A 153 -3.33 16.87 -6.48
N TYR A 154 -4.18 16.52 -7.44
CA TYR A 154 -4.77 15.18 -7.45
C TYR A 154 -3.65 14.14 -7.60
N HIS A 155 -3.65 13.18 -6.67
CA HIS A 155 -2.81 11.98 -6.71
C HIS A 155 -3.27 11.00 -5.63
N LEU A 156 -2.89 9.74 -5.78
CA LEU A 156 -2.91 8.77 -4.69
C LEU A 156 -1.53 8.72 -4.06
N HIS A 157 -1.42 9.03 -2.77
CA HIS A 157 -0.27 8.59 -1.99
C HIS A 157 -0.53 7.17 -1.49
N PHE A 158 0.37 6.25 -1.82
CA PHE A 158 0.27 4.84 -1.44
C PHE A 158 1.58 4.33 -0.83
N ASP A 159 1.53 3.83 0.41
CA ASP A 159 2.69 3.22 1.06
C ASP A 159 2.37 1.84 1.64
N LEU A 160 3.44 1.06 1.87
CA LEU A 160 3.41 -0.26 2.48
C LEU A 160 4.37 -0.32 3.65
N SER A 161 3.88 -0.77 4.80
CA SER A 161 4.66 -0.99 6.01
C SER A 161 4.73 -2.47 6.38
N PRO A 162 5.94 -3.00 6.67
CA PRO A 162 6.11 -4.32 7.26
C PRO A 162 5.98 -4.32 8.78
N THR A 163 5.64 -3.19 9.39
CA THR A 163 5.55 -2.98 10.84
C THR A 163 4.16 -2.48 11.22
N THR A 164 3.80 -2.53 12.49
CA THR A 164 2.52 -2.03 13.03
C THR A 164 2.45 -0.50 13.12
N ILE A 165 3.41 0.23 12.52
CA ILE A 165 3.48 1.68 12.64
C ILE A 165 2.23 2.37 12.11
N LEU A 166 1.64 1.88 11.00
CA LEU A 166 0.44 2.46 10.42
C LEU A 166 -0.85 2.09 11.15
N GLU A 167 -0.83 1.00 11.92
CA GLU A 167 -1.94 0.60 12.79
C GLU A 167 -1.95 1.47 14.07
N SER A 168 -0.77 1.70 14.65
CA SER A 168 -0.64 2.49 15.88
C SER A 168 -0.62 4.01 15.63
N HIS A 169 -0.05 4.44 14.50
CA HIS A 169 0.17 5.83 14.11
C HIS A 169 -0.15 5.99 12.60
N PRO A 170 -1.44 5.98 12.21
CA PRO A 170 -1.85 6.06 10.80
C PRO A 170 -1.38 7.36 10.11
N GLU A 171 -1.04 8.39 10.87
CA GLU A 171 -0.47 9.66 10.41
C GLU A 171 1.06 9.67 10.30
N HIS A 172 1.74 8.57 10.66
CA HIS A 172 3.19 8.54 10.78
C HIS A 172 3.89 9.02 9.50
N TRP A 173 4.77 10.01 9.69
CA TRP A 173 5.56 10.66 8.66
C TRP A 173 6.93 11.00 9.25
N PRO A 174 7.99 10.22 8.94
CA PRO A 174 9.30 10.35 9.60
C PRO A 174 10.05 11.66 9.32
N GLY A 175 9.57 12.48 8.37
CA GLY A 175 10.28 13.67 7.94
C GLY A 175 11.66 13.31 7.38
N LYS A 176 12.71 13.94 7.91
CA LYS A 176 14.10 13.74 7.47
C LYS A 176 14.78 12.51 8.07
N ASP A 177 14.11 11.78 8.96
CA ASP A 177 14.66 10.55 9.52
C ASP A 177 14.61 9.42 8.47
N ARG A 178 15.70 9.30 7.72
CA ARG A 178 15.83 8.27 6.69
C ARG A 178 15.80 6.87 7.28
N ASP A 179 16.42 6.65 8.44
CA ASP A 179 16.52 5.32 9.02
C ASP A 179 15.14 4.85 9.48
N ALA A 180 14.34 5.74 10.09
CA ALA A 180 12.94 5.46 10.40
C ALA A 180 12.12 5.18 9.12
N THR A 181 12.31 5.94 8.03
CA THR A 181 11.62 5.66 6.76
C THR A 181 11.93 4.24 6.24
N PHE A 182 13.20 3.83 6.24
CA PHE A 182 13.60 2.52 5.70
C PHE A 182 13.38 1.37 6.69
N LEU A 183 13.20 1.65 7.98
CA LEU A 183 12.79 0.67 8.98
C LEU A 183 11.29 0.35 8.84
N HIS A 184 10.48 1.38 8.64
CA HIS A 184 9.03 1.31 8.77
C HIS A 184 8.29 1.16 7.44
N TYR A 185 8.95 1.40 6.30
CA TYR A 185 8.32 1.32 4.99
C TYR A 185 9.20 0.56 4.01
N VAL A 186 8.56 0.00 2.98
CA VAL A 186 9.24 -0.65 1.85
C VAL A 186 8.83 0.06 0.57
N ASP A 187 9.66 -0.07 -0.48
CA ASP A 187 9.27 0.35 -1.82
C ASP A 187 8.00 -0.43 -2.25
N PRO A 188 6.85 0.23 -2.44
CA PRO A 188 5.62 -0.47 -2.73
C PRO A 188 5.66 -1.16 -4.10
N LYS A 189 6.38 -0.58 -5.06
CA LYS A 189 6.49 -1.13 -6.42
C LYS A 189 7.25 -2.45 -6.39
N ASP A 190 8.41 -2.45 -5.76
CA ASP A 190 9.27 -3.64 -5.67
C ASP A 190 8.62 -4.73 -4.82
N PHE A 191 7.98 -4.34 -3.71
CA PHE A 191 7.27 -5.29 -2.86
C PHE A 191 6.10 -5.95 -3.60
N ILE A 192 5.25 -5.17 -4.27
CA ILE A 192 4.13 -5.71 -5.05
C ILE A 192 4.69 -6.63 -6.13
N LEU A 193 5.67 -6.18 -6.92
CA LEU A 193 6.27 -6.98 -8.01
C LEU A 193 6.76 -8.35 -7.52
N ALA A 194 7.37 -8.42 -6.34
CA ALA A 194 7.87 -9.66 -5.76
C ALA A 194 6.76 -10.58 -5.20
N ASN A 195 5.57 -10.06 -4.91
CA ASN A 195 4.48 -10.76 -4.24
C ASN A 195 3.18 -10.81 -5.07
N ARG A 196 3.25 -10.63 -6.38
CA ARG A 196 2.08 -10.79 -7.26
C ARG A 196 1.69 -12.27 -7.40
N PRO A 197 0.40 -12.60 -7.57
CA PRO A 197 -0.01 -13.93 -8.01
C PRO A 197 0.66 -14.29 -9.34
N ARG A 198 1.13 -15.53 -9.48
CA ARG A 198 1.62 -16.03 -10.77
C ARG A 198 0.41 -16.28 -11.68
N SER A 199 0.49 -15.79 -12.91
CA SER A 199 -0.46 -16.09 -14.00
C SER A 199 -0.31 -17.52 -14.49
#